data_AF-A0A1E7HHI0-F1
#
_entry.id   AF-A0A1E7HHI0-F1
#
_cell.length_a   1.000
_cell.length_b   1.000
_cell.length_c   1.000
_cell.angle_alpha   90.00
_cell.angle_beta   90.00
_cell.angle_gamma   90.00
#
_symmetry.space_group_name_H-M   'P 1'
#
loop_
_entity.id
_entity.type
_entity.pdbx_description
1 polymer ?
#
loop_
_entity_poly.entity_id
_entity_poly.type
_entity_poly.pdbx_seq_one_letter_code
_entity_poly.pdbx_strand_id
1 'polypeptide(L)'
;MSNLCKKTVFLVLFSLLVSACNQGSSQFFKEEVGGLKLVRLITGNDAILSVNKLHGKEIKVESATIACYQGGRKGATVWRSVSASDKDARQQTEEMVLKMKESELSPFSNYEEKELKGTRIYSFTGMGQQHYIYCIKQKVYWISASPGIIDTIYKGLMN
;
A
#
# COMPACT_ATOMS: atom_id res chain seq x y z
N MET A 1 -34.94 58.87 24.91
CA MET A 1 -35.61 58.05 23.88
C MET A 1 -35.33 58.68 22.52
N SER A 2 -34.54 58.06 21.62
CA SER A 2 -34.63 58.21 20.15
C SER A 2 -33.49 57.50 19.39
N ASN A 3 -33.78 56.29 18.92
CA ASN A 3 -33.46 55.75 17.58
C ASN A 3 -32.07 55.95 16.94
N LEU A 4 -31.26 54.90 17.07
CA LEU A 4 -30.80 54.05 15.96
C LEU A 4 -30.45 54.71 14.61
N CYS A 5 -29.15 54.94 14.42
CA CYS A 5 -28.47 55.29 13.17
C CYS A 5 -26.96 54.96 13.32
N LYS A 6 -26.21 54.36 12.37
CA LYS A 6 -26.52 53.79 11.04
C LYS A 6 -25.80 52.42 10.85
N LYS A 7 -25.68 51.93 9.61
CA LYS A 7 -25.17 50.62 9.17
C LYS A 7 -23.66 50.62 8.79
N THR A 8 -23.05 49.43 8.90
CA THR A 8 -21.91 48.91 8.11
C THR A 8 -20.50 49.46 8.37
N VAL A 9 -19.67 48.67 9.05
CA VAL A 9 -18.34 48.28 8.55
C VAL A 9 -18.20 46.76 8.71
N PHE A 10 -17.77 46.09 7.64
CA PHE A 10 -17.60 44.65 7.55
C PHE A 10 -16.18 44.29 8.01
N LEU A 11 -16.01 43.74 9.22
CA LEU A 11 -14.70 43.27 9.68
C LEU A 11 -14.60 41.74 9.48
N VAL A 12 -13.79 41.35 8.50
CA VAL A 12 -13.51 39.96 8.14
C VAL A 12 -12.78 39.27 9.29
N LEU A 13 -13.47 38.39 10.03
CA LEU A 13 -12.83 37.60 11.07
C LEU A 13 -12.13 36.37 10.45
N PHE A 14 -10.88 36.62 10.09
CA PHE A 14 -9.75 35.69 9.95
C PHE A 14 -10.07 34.17 9.89
N SER A 15 -9.84 33.61 8.70
CA SER A 15 -9.85 32.17 8.44
C SER A 15 -8.86 31.42 9.34
N LEU A 16 -9.37 30.59 10.26
CA LEU A 16 -8.58 29.55 10.91
C LEU A 16 -8.67 28.25 10.10
N LEU A 17 -7.74 28.13 9.15
CA LEU A 17 -7.46 26.92 8.40
C LEU A 17 -7.02 25.80 9.35
N VAL A 18 -7.96 24.95 9.78
CA VAL A 18 -7.62 23.65 10.38
C VAL A 18 -7.34 22.66 9.26
N SER A 19 -6.22 22.85 8.58
CA SER A 19 -5.69 21.89 7.60
C SER A 19 -5.19 20.64 8.33
N ALA A 20 -6.12 19.77 8.70
CA ALA A 20 -5.84 18.41 9.16
C ALA A 20 -5.35 17.54 8.00
N CYS A 21 -4.18 17.88 7.44
CA CYS A 21 -3.46 16.99 6.54
C CYS A 21 -3.08 15.75 7.35
N ASN A 22 -3.74 14.62 7.04
CA ASN A 22 -3.53 13.33 7.68
C ASN A 22 -2.14 12.76 7.31
N GLN A 23 -1.10 13.23 8.01
CA GLN A 23 0.29 12.82 7.84
C GLN A 23 0.50 11.41 8.43
N GLY A 24 0.17 10.37 7.66
CA GLY A 24 0.32 8.97 8.11
C GLY A 24 0.78 7.95 7.07
N SER A 25 0.79 8.29 5.77
CA SER A 25 0.99 7.28 4.70
C SER A 25 2.13 7.55 3.73
N SER A 26 2.50 8.82 3.47
CA SER A 26 3.43 9.22 2.40
C SER A 26 4.89 8.86 2.66
N GLN A 27 5.36 8.91 3.91
CA GLN A 27 6.80 8.77 4.22
C GLN A 27 7.42 7.40 3.84
N PHE A 28 6.60 6.36 3.70
CA PHE A 28 7.08 5.02 3.29
C PHE A 28 7.25 4.88 1.77
N PHE A 29 6.41 5.54 0.98
CA PHE A 29 6.39 5.42 -0.47
C PHE A 29 7.15 6.58 -1.11
N LYS A 30 8.45 6.37 -1.27
CA LYS A 30 9.38 7.31 -1.92
C LYS A 30 8.95 7.58 -3.36
N GLU A 31 9.27 8.77 -3.86
CA GLU A 31 9.05 9.17 -5.26
C GLU A 31 9.83 8.32 -6.27
N GLU A 32 10.94 7.72 -5.84
CA GLU A 32 11.71 6.77 -6.64
C GLU A 32 12.12 5.55 -5.80
N VAL A 33 12.01 4.36 -6.40
CA VAL A 33 12.46 3.09 -5.83
C VAL A 33 13.14 2.27 -6.93
N GLY A 34 14.43 1.97 -6.76
CA GLY A 34 15.17 1.09 -7.68
C GLY A 34 15.27 1.59 -9.12
N GLY A 35 15.32 2.92 -9.34
CA GLY A 35 15.29 3.54 -10.67
C GLY A 35 13.91 3.60 -11.33
N LEU A 36 12.84 3.20 -10.61
CA LEU A 36 11.46 3.39 -11.05
C LEU A 36 10.83 4.57 -10.32
N LYS A 37 10.14 5.46 -11.05
CA LYS A 37 9.43 6.61 -10.48
C LYS A 37 8.01 6.22 -10.06
N LEU A 38 7.54 6.78 -8.94
CA LEU A 38 6.16 6.67 -8.49
C LEU A 38 5.25 7.42 -9.45
N VAL A 39 4.41 6.70 -10.20
CA VAL A 39 3.49 7.29 -11.18
C VAL A 39 2.04 7.33 -10.68
N ARG A 40 1.70 6.55 -9.65
CA ARG A 40 0.39 6.59 -9.00
C ARG A 40 0.48 6.12 -7.55
N LEU A 41 -0.19 6.84 -6.66
CA LEU A 41 -0.38 6.43 -5.27
C LEU A 41 -1.89 6.45 -4.96
N ILE A 42 -2.40 5.37 -4.38
CA ILE A 42 -3.80 5.22 -3.93
C ILE A 42 -3.75 4.98 -2.41
N THR A 43 -4.54 5.69 -1.63
CA THR A 43 -4.51 5.63 -0.15
C THR A 43 -5.92 5.59 0.44
N GLY A 44 -6.05 5.05 1.66
CA GLY A 44 -7.32 5.09 2.40
C GLY A 44 -8.40 4.23 1.74
N ASN A 45 -9.65 4.71 1.73
CA ASN A 45 -10.82 3.92 1.32
C ASN A 45 -10.70 3.39 -0.11
N ASP A 46 -10.19 4.17 -1.08
CA ASP A 46 -9.98 3.72 -2.47
C ASP A 46 -8.99 2.55 -2.57
N ALA A 47 -7.98 2.54 -1.70
CA ALA A 47 -7.02 1.44 -1.61
C ALA A 47 -7.66 0.21 -0.93
N ILE A 48 -8.50 0.40 0.10
CA ILE A 48 -9.23 -0.70 0.75
C ILE A 48 -10.20 -1.35 -0.25
N LEU A 49 -10.97 -0.56 -1.00
CA LEU A 49 -11.85 -1.06 -2.07
C LEU A 49 -11.09 -1.83 -3.14
N SER A 50 -9.90 -1.34 -3.51
CA SER A 50 -9.01 -2.02 -4.47
C SER A 50 -8.45 -3.34 -3.93
N VAL A 51 -8.11 -3.41 -2.64
CA VAL A 51 -7.66 -4.64 -1.96
C VAL A 51 -8.81 -5.65 -1.85
N ASN A 52 -10.01 -5.22 -1.45
CA ASN A 52 -11.19 -6.06 -1.41
C ASN A 52 -11.55 -6.63 -2.79
N LYS A 53 -11.45 -5.80 -3.84
CA LYS A 53 -11.64 -6.24 -5.23
C LYS A 53 -10.59 -7.28 -5.65
N LEU A 54 -9.33 -7.12 -5.25
CA LEU A 54 -8.25 -8.08 -5.51
C LEU A 54 -8.48 -9.43 -4.83
N HIS A 55 -9.04 -9.44 -3.61
CA HIS A 55 -9.41 -10.65 -2.89
C HIS A 55 -10.77 -11.25 -3.29
N GLY A 56 -11.56 -10.57 -4.13
CA GLY A 56 -12.93 -10.96 -4.49
C GLY A 56 -13.94 -10.89 -3.35
N LYS A 57 -13.57 -10.33 -2.19
CA LYS A 57 -14.39 -10.21 -0.98
C LYS A 57 -13.86 -9.10 -0.08
N GLU A 58 -14.68 -8.66 0.87
CA GLU A 58 -14.21 -7.79 1.95
C GLU A 58 -13.19 -8.53 2.84
N ILE A 59 -12.07 -7.87 3.14
CA ILE A 59 -11.13 -8.28 4.18
C ILE A 59 -10.99 -7.18 5.24
N LYS A 60 -10.79 -7.57 6.50
CA LYS A 60 -10.65 -6.64 7.62
C LYS A 60 -9.25 -6.01 7.62
N VAL A 61 -9.18 -4.75 7.21
CA VAL A 61 -7.96 -3.92 7.21
C VAL A 61 -8.30 -2.52 7.73
N GLU A 62 -7.44 -1.97 8.59
CA GLU A 62 -7.56 -0.63 9.18
C GLU A 62 -7.24 0.47 8.16
N SER A 63 -6.29 0.19 7.25
CA SER A 63 -5.96 1.07 6.14
C SER A 63 -5.25 0.31 5.02
N ALA A 64 -5.23 0.90 3.83
CA ALA A 64 -4.48 0.38 2.70
C ALA A 64 -3.75 1.49 1.93
N THR A 65 -2.73 1.11 1.18
CA THR A 65 -1.99 1.96 0.26
C THR A 65 -1.47 1.12 -0.91
N ILE A 66 -1.55 1.67 -2.13
CA ILE A 66 -1.10 1.03 -3.35
C ILE A 66 -0.22 2.03 -4.10
N ALA A 67 1.04 1.66 -4.33
CA ALA A 67 2.00 2.48 -5.07
C ALA A 67 2.38 1.79 -6.38
N CYS A 68 2.19 2.48 -7.50
CA CYS A 68 2.58 2.01 -8.82
C CYS A 68 3.83 2.77 -9.28
N TYR A 69 4.87 2.02 -9.57
CA TYR A 69 6.18 2.49 -10.00
C TYR A 69 6.45 2.08 -11.45
N GLN A 70 7.02 2.99 -12.27
CA GLN A 70 7.34 2.73 -13.67
C GLN A 70 8.68 3.36 -14.07
N GLY A 71 9.38 2.73 -15.02
CA GLY A 71 10.66 3.20 -15.55
C GLY A 71 11.07 2.41 -16.80
N GLY A 72 11.15 3.09 -17.95
CA GLY A 72 11.42 2.45 -19.23
C GLY A 72 10.39 1.35 -19.55
N ARG A 73 10.86 0.11 -19.74
CA ARG A 73 10.00 -1.08 -19.97
C ARG A 73 9.73 -1.90 -18.70
N LYS A 74 10.04 -1.38 -17.51
CA LYS A 74 9.85 -2.07 -16.23
C LYS A 74 8.85 -1.32 -15.34
N GLY A 75 8.19 -2.07 -14.47
CA GLY A 75 7.27 -1.53 -13.48
C GLY A 75 7.16 -2.41 -12.25
N ALA A 76 6.62 -1.84 -11.18
CA ALA A 76 6.27 -2.56 -9.96
C ALA A 76 5.00 -1.95 -9.33
N THR A 77 4.17 -2.79 -8.73
CA THR A 77 3.04 -2.36 -7.89
C THR A 77 3.27 -2.90 -6.49
N VAL A 78 3.16 -2.02 -5.50
CA VAL A 78 3.35 -2.36 -4.08
C VAL A 78 2.03 -2.11 -3.36
N TRP A 79 1.42 -3.20 -2.90
CA TRP A 79 0.25 -3.18 -2.05
C TRP A 79 0.71 -3.26 -0.59
N ARG A 80 0.17 -2.40 0.26
CA ARG A 80 0.35 -2.44 1.71
C ARG A 80 -1.00 -2.28 2.39
N SER A 81 -1.40 -3.26 3.20
CA SER A 81 -2.52 -3.13 4.14
C SER A 81 -2.03 -3.11 5.58
N VAL A 82 -2.86 -2.58 6.47
CA VAL A 82 -2.67 -2.64 7.93
C VAL A 82 -3.80 -3.48 8.51
N SER A 83 -3.47 -4.54 9.23
CA SER A 83 -4.40 -5.40 9.96
C SER A 83 -4.54 -4.89 11.41
N ALA A 84 -5.55 -5.36 12.16
CA ALA A 84 -5.78 -4.91 13.54
C ALA A 84 -4.68 -5.34 14.53
N SER A 85 -3.90 -6.39 14.22
CA SER A 85 -2.78 -6.85 15.04
C SER A 85 -1.67 -7.53 14.23
N ASP A 86 -0.49 -7.69 14.85
CA ASP A 86 0.63 -8.46 14.30
C ASP A 86 0.26 -9.93 14.02
N LYS A 87 -0.68 -10.48 14.80
CA LYS A 87 -1.20 -11.84 14.59
C LYS A 87 -2.08 -11.89 13.35
N ASP A 88 -2.99 -10.92 13.19
CA ASP A 88 -3.89 -10.85 12.04
C ASP A 88 -3.11 -10.63 10.74
N ALA A 89 -2.06 -9.79 10.76
CA ALA A 89 -1.19 -9.58 9.61
C ALA A 89 -0.46 -10.87 9.19
N ARG A 90 0.07 -11.65 10.15
CA ARG A 90 0.67 -12.97 9.88
C ARG A 90 -0.36 -13.94 9.29
N GLN A 91 -1.52 -14.08 9.93
CA GLN A 91 -2.58 -14.98 9.46
C GLN A 91 -3.06 -14.59 8.06
N GLN A 92 -3.32 -13.31 7.79
CA GLN A 92 -3.72 -12.82 6.46
C GLN A 92 -2.64 -13.09 5.40
N THR A 93 -1.36 -12.96 5.76
CA THR A 93 -0.23 -13.29 4.87
C THR A 93 -0.20 -14.79 4.56
N GLU A 94 -0.26 -15.64 5.58
CA GLU A 94 -0.22 -17.11 5.45
C GLU A 94 -1.44 -17.63 4.67
N GLU A 95 -2.65 -17.12 4.96
CA GLU A 95 -3.87 -17.41 4.20
C GLU A 95 -3.82 -16.99 2.73
N MET A 96 -3.09 -15.93 2.39
CA MET A 96 -2.90 -15.47 1.01
C MET A 96 -1.91 -16.38 0.29
N VAL A 97 -0.77 -16.67 0.93
CA VAL A 97 0.28 -17.57 0.42
C VAL A 97 -0.27 -18.97 0.17
N LEU A 98 -1.05 -19.51 1.11
CA LEU A 98 -1.68 -20.83 0.98
C LEU A 98 -2.56 -20.90 -0.27
N LYS A 99 -3.45 -19.91 -0.47
CA LYS A 99 -4.33 -19.84 -1.64
C LYS A 99 -3.57 -19.68 -2.96
N MET A 100 -2.49 -18.89 -2.97
CA MET A 100 -1.62 -18.74 -4.14
C MET A 100 -0.85 -20.03 -4.48
N LYS A 101 -0.51 -20.84 -3.48
CA LYS A 101 0.26 -22.08 -3.61
C LYS A 101 -0.61 -23.30 -3.96
N GLU A 102 -1.82 -23.40 -3.41
CA GLU A 102 -2.62 -24.63 -3.41
C GLU A 102 -3.85 -24.59 -4.31
N SER A 103 -4.24 -23.42 -4.86
CA SER A 103 -5.35 -23.36 -5.81
C SER A 103 -4.96 -23.98 -7.15
N GLU A 104 -5.73 -24.97 -7.62
CA GLU A 104 -5.49 -25.68 -8.90
C GLU A 104 -5.47 -24.75 -10.12
N LEU A 105 -6.20 -23.64 -10.06
CA LEU A 105 -6.28 -22.61 -11.10
C LEU A 105 -5.39 -21.38 -10.79
N SER A 106 -4.44 -21.51 -9.87
CA SER A 106 -3.53 -20.42 -9.50
C SER A 106 -2.67 -20.00 -10.70
N PRO A 107 -2.61 -18.70 -11.04
CA PRO A 107 -1.67 -18.18 -12.03
C PRO A 107 -0.24 -18.04 -11.46
N PHE A 108 -0.01 -18.48 -10.21
CA PHE A 108 1.25 -18.37 -9.49
C PHE A 108 1.94 -19.74 -9.39
N SER A 109 3.26 -19.74 -9.58
CA SER A 109 4.12 -20.91 -9.57
C SER A 109 5.49 -20.55 -8.96
N ASN A 110 6.40 -21.52 -8.92
CA ASN A 110 7.77 -21.36 -8.39
C ASN A 110 7.78 -20.78 -6.96
N TYR A 111 6.99 -21.40 -6.08
CA TYR A 111 6.95 -21.07 -4.66
C TYR A 111 8.33 -21.26 -4.02
N GLU A 112 8.83 -20.22 -3.36
CA GLU A 112 10.05 -20.25 -2.58
C GLU A 112 9.83 -19.47 -1.27
N GLU A 113 10.34 -20.01 -0.16
CA GLU A 113 10.50 -19.27 1.09
C GLU A 113 11.94 -18.82 1.26
N LYS A 114 12.15 -17.56 1.65
CA LYS A 114 13.48 -17.04 1.96
C LYS A 114 13.41 -16.01 3.08
N GLU A 115 14.53 -15.82 3.75
CA GLU A 115 14.69 -14.77 4.76
C GLU A 115 15.53 -13.62 4.19
N LEU A 116 14.99 -12.40 4.20
CA LEU A 116 15.71 -11.18 3.82
C LEU A 116 15.73 -10.23 5.02
N LYS A 117 16.91 -9.92 5.54
CA LYS A 117 17.11 -9.05 6.73
C LYS A 117 16.20 -9.41 7.92
N GLY A 118 16.07 -10.69 8.27
CA GLY A 118 15.19 -11.14 9.36
C GLY A 118 13.68 -11.11 9.05
N THR A 119 13.29 -10.85 7.79
CA THR A 119 11.90 -10.93 7.33
C THR A 119 11.70 -12.20 6.50
N ARG A 120 10.75 -13.07 6.88
CA ARG A 120 10.31 -14.19 6.05
C ARG A 120 9.53 -13.66 4.84
N ILE A 121 10.01 -13.98 3.65
CA ILE A 121 9.44 -13.59 2.36
C ILE A 121 8.97 -14.84 1.63
N TYR A 122 7.72 -14.82 1.17
CA TYR A 122 7.16 -15.81 0.27
C TYR A 122 7.26 -15.28 -1.15
N SER A 123 7.88 -16.06 -2.03
CA SER A 123 8.24 -15.67 -3.40
C SER A 123 7.49 -16.55 -4.40
N PHE A 124 6.97 -15.93 -5.46
CA PHE A 124 6.27 -16.59 -6.56
C PHE A 124 6.62 -15.93 -7.90
N THR A 125 6.37 -16.64 -8.99
CA THR A 125 6.25 -16.06 -10.34
C THR A 125 4.83 -16.27 -10.86
N GLY A 126 4.26 -15.28 -11.53
CA GLY A 126 2.92 -15.40 -12.13
C GLY A 126 2.61 -14.19 -13.00
N MET A 127 1.68 -14.32 -13.97
CA MET A 127 1.19 -13.19 -14.78
C MET A 127 2.31 -12.33 -15.44
N GLY A 128 3.47 -12.92 -15.77
CA GLY A 128 4.63 -12.20 -16.33
C GLY A 128 5.45 -11.38 -15.31
N GLN A 129 5.23 -11.59 -14.01
CA GLN A 129 5.85 -10.86 -12.91
C GLN A 129 6.47 -11.79 -11.86
N GLN A 130 7.35 -11.23 -11.03
CA GLN A 130 7.77 -11.81 -9.77
C GLN A 130 6.93 -11.20 -8.64
N HIS A 131 6.65 -11.97 -7.59
CA HIS A 131 5.85 -11.52 -6.45
C HIS A 131 6.52 -11.86 -5.12
N TYR A 132 6.61 -10.88 -4.22
CA TYR A 132 7.03 -11.05 -2.83
C TYR A 132 5.87 -10.72 -1.92
N ILE A 133 5.54 -11.64 -1.02
CA ILE A 133 4.48 -11.54 -0.04
C ILE A 133 5.11 -11.70 1.35
N TYR A 134 4.81 -10.78 2.26
CA TYR A 134 5.38 -10.78 3.63
C TYR A 134 4.58 -9.86 4.56
N CYS A 135 4.85 -9.93 5.87
CA CYS A 135 4.34 -8.96 6.84
C CYS A 135 5.43 -8.48 7.80
N ILE A 136 5.25 -7.27 8.33
CA ILE A 136 6.11 -6.65 9.34
C ILE A 136 5.23 -5.91 10.33
N LYS A 137 5.21 -6.38 11.58
CA LYS A 137 4.20 -6.01 12.58
C LYS A 137 2.79 -6.17 11.98
N GLN A 138 1.90 -5.23 12.23
CA GLN A 138 0.53 -5.17 11.68
C GLN A 138 0.42 -4.95 10.16
N LYS A 139 1.54 -4.83 9.42
CA LYS A 139 1.53 -4.44 7.99
C LYS A 139 1.75 -5.65 7.10
N VAL A 140 0.81 -5.92 6.20
CA VAL A 140 0.96 -6.93 5.13
C VAL A 140 1.40 -6.24 3.85
N TYR A 141 2.32 -6.86 3.12
CA TYR A 141 2.91 -6.36 1.89
C TYR A 141 2.79 -7.40 0.77
N TRP A 142 2.41 -6.93 -0.42
CA TRP A 142 2.54 -7.68 -1.67
C TRP A 142 3.19 -6.77 -2.71
N ILE A 143 4.42 -7.11 -3.09
CA ILE A 143 5.14 -6.49 -4.22
C ILE A 143 4.92 -7.38 -5.44
N SER A 144 4.49 -6.79 -6.56
CA SER A 144 4.47 -7.40 -7.88
C SER A 144 5.37 -6.60 -8.81
N ALA A 145 6.39 -7.20 -9.41
CA ALA A 145 7.39 -6.47 -10.20
C ALA A 145 7.77 -7.19 -11.50
N SER A 146 8.25 -6.44 -12.49
CA SER A 146 8.87 -7.01 -13.69
C SER A 146 10.00 -7.99 -13.31
N PRO A 147 10.28 -9.02 -14.13
CA PRO A 147 11.36 -9.97 -13.86
C PRO A 147 12.72 -9.30 -13.67
N GLY A 148 13.49 -9.79 -12.69
CA GLY A 148 14.86 -9.39 -12.42
C GLY A 148 15.03 -8.04 -11.71
N ILE A 149 13.98 -7.50 -11.08
CA ILE A 149 14.09 -6.27 -10.25
C ILE A 149 13.47 -6.37 -8.85
N ILE A 150 12.82 -7.47 -8.49
CA ILE A 150 12.03 -7.51 -7.25
C ILE A 150 12.87 -7.29 -5.97
N ASP A 151 14.10 -7.82 -5.92
CA ASP A 151 15.02 -7.55 -4.81
C ASP A 151 15.42 -6.09 -4.70
N THR A 152 15.59 -5.40 -5.84
CA THR A 152 15.91 -3.96 -5.88
C THR A 152 14.74 -3.14 -5.35
N ILE A 153 13.51 -3.51 -5.72
CA ILE A 153 12.28 -2.85 -5.23
C ILE A 153 12.11 -3.10 -3.73
N TYR A 154 12.21 -4.35 -3.28
CA TYR A 154 12.15 -4.70 -1.85
C TYR A 154 13.20 -3.93 -1.04
N LYS A 155 14.47 -3.95 -1.47
CA LYS A 155 15.57 -3.22 -0.78
C LYS A 155 15.31 -1.71 -0.74
N GLY A 156 14.81 -1.10 -1.81
CA GLY A 156 14.57 0.35 -1.86
C GLY A 156 13.41 0.83 -0.96
N LEU A 157 12.39 -0.01 -0.75
CA LEU A 157 11.28 0.23 0.19
C LEU A 157 11.67 0.00 1.66
N MET A 158 12.66 -0.86 1.89
CA MET A 158 13.08 -1.37 3.20
C MET A 158 14.36 -0.70 3.75
N ASN A 159 14.84 0.34 3.07
CA ASN A 159 15.97 1.19 3.45
C ASN A 159 15.48 2.61 3.77
#